data_AF-A0A7C3U0Z2-F1
#
_entry.id   AF-A0A7C3U0Z2-F1
#
_cell.length_a   1.000
_cell.length_b   1.000
_cell.length_c   1.000
_cell.angle_alpha   90.00
_cell.angle_beta   90.00
_cell.angle_gamma   90.00
#
_symmetry.space_group_name_H-M   'P 1'
#
loop_
_entity.id
_entity.type
_entity.pdbx_description
1 polymer ?
#
loop_
_entity_poly.entity_id
_entity_poly.type
_entity_poly.pdbx_seq_one_letter_code
_entity_poly.pdbx_strand_id
1 'polypeptide(L)'
;MSEGMAGTFREQHNASRRRDGLRQSEATVLVLAAVLMVSCALLLLSASGRSLWIDEHFSVAIAQESNLSSALAHIIETERRPPLFYMMLFAWTRLAGGSDLALRIPSILWTLLLIALTARLAHVLGQQVGLGALLIGVSPFTLLFAPMIRPYTMTAALALAATLAFLSWREGGRHRSLMAYIVLAGL
;
A
#
# COMPACT_ATOMS: atom_id res chain seq x y z
N MET A 1 12.98 -50.65 -25.47
CA MET A 1 12.65 -50.60 -24.03
C MET A 1 13.44 -49.54 -23.24
N SER A 2 14.11 -48.57 -23.88
CA SER A 2 14.87 -47.51 -23.17
C SER A 2 14.23 -46.11 -23.20
N GLU A 3 13.26 -45.85 -24.09
CA GLU A 3 12.61 -44.53 -24.20
C GLU A 3 11.65 -44.21 -23.03
N GLY A 4 11.00 -45.23 -22.44
CA GLY A 4 10.05 -45.03 -21.32
C GLY A 4 10.68 -44.63 -19.99
N MET A 5 11.97 -44.94 -19.78
CA MET A 5 12.70 -44.65 -18.54
C MET A 5 13.20 -43.18 -18.48
N ALA A 6 13.51 -42.60 -19.64
CA ALA A 6 13.92 -41.20 -19.74
C ALA A 6 12.75 -40.22 -19.55
N GLY A 7 11.53 -40.61 -19.95
CA GLY A 7 10.31 -39.82 -19.75
C GLY A 7 9.93 -39.69 -18.27
N THR A 8 9.99 -40.78 -17.52
CA THR A 8 9.64 -40.83 -16.09
C THR A 8 10.60 -40.01 -15.22
N PHE A 9 11.90 -40.00 -15.52
CA PHE A 9 12.87 -39.18 -14.79
C PHE A 9 12.65 -37.67 -15.03
N ARG A 10 12.30 -37.28 -16.26
CA ARG A 10 12.04 -35.87 -16.62
C ARG A 10 10.73 -35.35 -16.01
N GLU A 11 9.71 -36.20 -15.91
CA GLU A 11 8.46 -35.89 -15.22
C GLU A 11 8.65 -35.74 -13.71
N GLN A 12 9.42 -36.63 -13.07
CA GLN A 12 9.74 -36.53 -11.65
C GLN A 12 10.58 -35.28 -11.31
N HIS A 13 11.52 -34.91 -12.18
CA HIS A 13 12.31 -33.68 -12.03
C HIS A 13 11.46 -32.40 -12.21
N ASN A 14 10.50 -32.40 -13.15
CA ASN A 14 9.58 -31.27 -13.31
C ASN A 14 8.56 -31.16 -12.17
N ALA A 15 8.09 -32.29 -11.62
CA ALA A 15 7.15 -32.33 -10.49
C ALA A 15 7.79 -31.82 -9.18
N SER A 16 9.06 -32.14 -8.93
CA SER A 16 9.82 -31.62 -7.78
C SER A 16 10.06 -30.11 -7.90
N ARG A 17 10.52 -29.61 -9.06
CA ARG A 17 10.67 -28.16 -9.30
C ARG A 17 9.36 -27.39 -9.15
N ARG A 18 8.24 -27.94 -9.64
CA ARG A 18 6.90 -27.33 -9.44
C ARG A 18 6.51 -27.28 -7.97
N ARG A 19 6.75 -28.35 -7.20
CA ARG A 19 6.49 -28.39 -5.76
C ARG A 19 7.35 -27.39 -4.99
N ASP A 20 8.62 -27.26 -5.33
CA ASP A 20 9.53 -26.30 -4.70
C ASP A 20 9.14 -24.86 -5.02
N GLY A 21 8.73 -24.57 -6.26
CA GLY A 21 8.21 -23.25 -6.64
C GLY A 21 6.91 -22.88 -5.93
N LEU A 22 5.98 -23.83 -5.78
CA LEU A 22 4.75 -23.62 -5.02
C LEU A 22 5.03 -23.35 -3.53
N ARG A 23 5.92 -24.14 -2.91
CA ARG A 23 6.33 -23.94 -1.50
C ARG A 23 7.03 -22.60 -1.26
N GLN A 24 7.89 -22.16 -2.17
CA GLN A 24 8.52 -20.84 -2.08
C GLN A 24 7.49 -19.71 -2.20
N SER A 25 6.47 -19.88 -3.06
CA SER A 25 5.39 -18.90 -3.19
C SER A 25 4.52 -18.83 -1.92
N GLU A 26 4.19 -19.98 -1.32
CA GLU A 26 3.43 -20.05 -0.06
C GLU A 26 4.19 -19.42 1.11
N ALA A 27 5.47 -19.74 1.27
CA ALA A 27 6.32 -19.14 2.30
C ALA A 27 6.41 -17.62 2.14
N THR A 28 6.52 -17.12 0.91
CA THR A 28 6.56 -15.68 0.62
C THR A 28 5.26 -14.99 1.02
N VAL A 29 4.11 -15.60 0.70
CA VAL A 29 2.79 -15.08 1.08
C VAL A 29 2.64 -15.06 2.60
N LEU A 30 3.04 -16.12 3.30
CA LEU A 30 2.98 -16.20 4.75
C LEU A 30 3.87 -15.15 5.42
N VAL A 31 5.10 -14.96 4.93
CA VAL A 31 6.01 -13.92 5.44
C VAL A 31 5.41 -12.53 5.22
N LEU A 32 4.88 -12.24 4.02
CA LEU A 32 4.24 -10.96 3.74
C LEU A 32 3.02 -10.72 4.63
N ALA A 33 2.17 -11.73 4.82
CA ALA A 33 1.01 -11.65 5.71
C ALA A 33 1.46 -11.37 7.16
N ALA A 34 2.49 -12.05 7.64
CA ALA A 34 3.06 -11.80 8.97
C ALA A 34 3.59 -10.36 9.10
N VAL A 35 4.34 -9.87 8.13
CA VAL A 35 4.84 -8.48 8.12
C VAL A 35 3.69 -7.48 8.13
N LEU A 36 2.65 -7.69 7.33
CA LEU A 36 1.47 -6.81 7.31
C LEU A 36 0.71 -6.83 8.63
N MET A 37 0.54 -8.00 9.25
CA MET A 37 -0.11 -8.12 10.56
C MET A 37 0.69 -7.40 11.66
N VAL A 38 2.00 -7.62 11.72
CA VAL A 38 2.88 -6.96 12.69
C VAL A 38 2.88 -5.45 12.46
N SER A 39 3.00 -5.00 11.21
CA SER A 39 2.98 -3.57 10.88
C SER A 39 1.65 -2.93 11.24
N CYS A 40 0.52 -3.59 10.97
CA CYS A 40 -0.81 -3.13 11.34
C CYS A 40 -0.93 -2.95 12.86
N ALA A 41 -0.50 -3.96 13.64
CA ALA A 41 -0.51 -3.89 15.10
C ALA A 41 0.34 -2.73 15.61
N LEU A 42 1.57 -2.57 15.12
CA LEU A 42 2.46 -1.48 15.50
C LEU A 42 1.89 -0.10 15.12
N LEU A 43 1.26 0.02 13.95
CA LEU A 43 0.64 1.27 13.49
C LEU A 43 -0.56 1.64 14.35
N LEU A 44 -1.42 0.68 14.71
CA LEU A 44 -2.56 0.91 15.60
C LEU A 44 -2.12 1.30 17.01
N LEU A 45 -1.09 0.63 17.55
CA LEU A 45 -0.49 1.00 18.83
C LEU A 45 0.12 2.41 18.79
N SER A 46 0.83 2.74 17.71
CA SER A 46 1.44 4.05 17.50
C SER A 46 0.40 5.17 17.31
N ALA A 47 -0.73 4.86 16.69
CA ALA A 47 -1.85 5.79 16.50
C ALA A 47 -2.62 6.06 17.79
N SER A 48 -2.66 5.07 18.69
CA SER A 48 -3.43 5.14 19.93
C SER A 48 -2.73 6.03 20.96
N GLY A 49 -3.43 7.06 21.46
CA GLY A 49 -2.93 7.94 22.51
C GLY A 49 -2.03 9.09 22.04
N ARG A 50 -1.90 9.31 20.73
CA ARG A 50 -1.21 10.50 20.18
C ARG A 50 -2.16 11.68 20.01
N SER A 51 -1.79 12.83 20.56
CA SER A 51 -2.42 14.10 20.23
C SER A 51 -2.25 14.42 18.74
N LEU A 52 -3.22 15.16 18.20
CA LEU A 52 -3.13 15.69 16.84
C LEU A 52 -1.99 16.70 16.73
N TRP A 53 -1.30 16.66 15.61
CA TRP A 53 -0.36 17.70 15.22
C TRP A 53 -1.13 18.90 14.69
N ILE A 54 -0.50 20.09 14.74
CA ILE A 54 -1.09 21.33 14.21
C ILE A 54 -1.61 21.16 12.78
N ASP A 55 -0.86 20.42 11.97
CA ASP A 55 -1.13 20.23 10.57
C ASP A 55 -2.26 19.20 10.37
N GLU A 56 -2.42 18.21 11.25
CA GLU A 56 -3.56 17.27 11.23
C GLU A 56 -4.90 17.95 11.50
N HIS A 57 -4.93 19.01 12.32
CA HIS A 57 -6.16 19.73 12.62
C HIS A 57 -6.84 20.31 11.36
N PHE A 58 -6.08 20.73 10.34
CA PHE A 58 -6.64 21.20 9.07
C PHE A 58 -7.36 20.08 8.31
N SER A 59 -6.76 18.90 8.23
CA SER A 59 -7.39 17.73 7.61
C SER A 59 -8.68 17.33 8.33
N VAL A 60 -8.66 17.39 9.67
CA VAL A 60 -9.81 17.07 10.52
C VAL A 60 -10.93 18.09 10.31
N ALA A 61 -10.60 19.38 10.26
CA ALA A 61 -11.58 20.45 10.00
C ALA A 61 -12.30 20.24 8.66
N ILE A 62 -11.56 19.94 7.59
CA ILE A 62 -12.11 19.60 6.27
C ILE A 62 -13.02 18.37 6.35
N ALA A 63 -12.62 17.33 7.08
CA ALA A 63 -13.38 16.09 7.20
C ALA A 63 -14.71 16.27 7.95
N GLN A 64 -14.76 17.23 8.88
CA GLN A 64 -15.92 17.58 9.71
C GLN A 64 -16.87 18.60 9.06
N GLU A 65 -16.55 19.06 7.85
CA GLU A 65 -17.42 19.92 7.06
C GLU A 65 -18.82 19.31 6.87
N SER A 66 -19.84 20.17 6.88
CA SER A 66 -21.25 19.75 6.88
C SER A 66 -21.63 18.95 5.62
N ASN A 67 -21.11 19.34 4.47
CA ASN A 67 -21.43 18.74 3.18
C ASN A 67 -20.22 18.74 2.24
N LEU A 68 -20.34 18.01 1.13
CA LEU A 68 -19.22 17.80 0.21
C LEU A 68 -18.78 19.11 -0.46
N SER A 69 -19.73 19.99 -0.75
CA SER A 69 -19.42 21.28 -1.36
C SER A 69 -18.62 22.18 -0.43
N SER A 70 -18.96 22.22 0.87
CA SER A 70 -18.19 22.99 1.85
C SER A 70 -16.81 22.38 2.09
N ALA A 71 -16.69 21.05 2.13
CA ALA A 71 -15.39 20.37 2.18
C ALA A 71 -14.51 20.70 0.98
N LEU A 72 -15.07 20.67 -0.25
CA LEU A 72 -14.33 21.03 -1.45
C LEU A 72 -13.89 22.49 -1.45
N ALA A 73 -14.76 23.41 -1.04
CA ALA A 73 -14.40 24.83 -0.91
C ALA A 73 -13.26 25.03 0.10
N HIS A 74 -13.35 24.38 1.26
CA HIS A 74 -12.33 24.42 2.31
C HIS A 74 -10.99 23.89 1.79
N ILE A 75 -10.99 22.76 1.07
CA ILE A 75 -9.77 22.21 0.43
C ILE A 75 -9.17 23.23 -0.53
N ILE A 76 -9.96 23.82 -1.42
CA ILE A 76 -9.49 24.79 -2.42
C ILE A 76 -8.87 26.03 -1.75
N GLU A 77 -9.45 26.49 -0.65
CA GLU A 77 -9.00 27.68 0.07
C GLU A 77 -7.72 27.43 0.88
N THR A 78 -7.62 26.28 1.54
CA THR A 78 -6.59 26.05 2.57
C THR A 78 -5.47 25.10 2.14
N GLU A 79 -5.76 24.15 1.25
CA GLU A 79 -4.85 23.07 0.91
C GLU A 79 -4.33 23.20 -0.52
N ARG A 80 -3.00 23.28 -0.65
CA ARG A 80 -2.31 23.33 -1.96
C ARG A 80 -2.06 21.95 -2.57
N ARG A 81 -2.70 20.91 -2.03
CA ARG A 81 -2.45 19.50 -2.37
C ARG A 81 -3.68 18.92 -3.08
N PRO A 82 -3.52 17.86 -3.90
CA PRO A 82 -4.65 17.23 -4.57
C PRO A 82 -5.77 16.82 -3.59
N PRO A 83 -7.05 17.01 -3.97
CA PRO A 83 -8.18 16.90 -3.06
C PRO A 83 -8.51 15.44 -2.65
N LEU A 84 -7.97 14.44 -3.37
CA LEU A 84 -8.36 13.04 -3.25
C LEU A 84 -8.32 12.53 -1.80
N PHE A 85 -7.24 12.81 -1.07
CA PHE A 85 -7.08 12.35 0.31
C PHE A 85 -8.17 12.93 1.22
N TYR A 86 -8.41 14.23 1.11
CA TYR A 86 -9.36 14.94 1.96
C TYR A 86 -10.80 14.56 1.64
N MET A 87 -11.13 14.36 0.37
CA MET A 87 -12.45 13.84 -0.04
C MET A 87 -12.69 12.42 0.47
N MET A 88 -11.67 11.55 0.36
CA MET A 88 -11.72 10.20 0.92
C MET A 88 -11.89 10.25 2.45
N LEU A 89 -11.15 11.10 3.15
CA LEU A 89 -11.24 11.27 4.59
C LEU A 89 -12.62 11.79 5.02
N PHE A 90 -13.18 12.76 4.29
CA PHE A 90 -14.52 13.28 4.48
C PHE A 90 -15.60 12.19 4.35
N ALA A 91 -15.48 11.33 3.33
CA ALA A 91 -16.38 10.19 3.14
C ALA A 91 -16.21 9.15 4.25
N TRP A 92 -14.97 8.84 4.63
CA TRP A 92 -14.65 7.90 5.70
C TRP A 92 -15.21 8.35 7.05
N THR A 93 -15.08 9.64 7.38
CA THR A 93 -15.54 10.23 8.65
C THR A 93 -17.05 10.06 8.84
N ARG A 94 -17.82 10.04 7.75
CA ARG A 94 -19.28 9.79 7.79
C ARG A 94 -19.64 8.35 8.11
N LEU A 95 -18.74 7.42 7.82
CA LEU A 95 -18.94 5.99 8.04
C LEU A 95 -18.39 5.53 9.39
N ALA A 96 -17.18 6.01 9.74
CA ALA A 96 -16.42 5.56 10.90
C ALA A 96 -16.46 6.55 12.09
N GLY A 97 -17.05 7.74 11.90
CA GLY A 97 -17.08 8.81 12.90
C GLY A 97 -15.80 9.65 12.96
N GLY A 98 -15.77 10.59 13.91
CA GLY A 98 -14.72 11.62 14.04
C GLY A 98 -13.72 11.39 15.17
N SER A 99 -13.59 10.17 15.70
CA SER A 99 -12.56 9.89 16.71
C SER A 99 -11.16 9.95 16.10
N ASP A 100 -10.16 10.40 16.86
CA ASP A 100 -8.77 10.49 16.37
C ASP A 100 -8.29 9.16 15.79
N LEU A 101 -8.55 8.04 16.46
CA LEU A 101 -8.17 6.73 15.95
C LEU A 101 -8.87 6.41 14.63
N ALA A 102 -10.19 6.66 14.53
CA ALA A 102 -10.95 6.42 13.31
C ALA A 102 -10.41 7.23 12.12
N LEU A 103 -10.06 8.50 12.35
CA LEU A 103 -9.52 9.39 11.31
C LEU A 103 -8.10 9.02 10.86
N ARG A 104 -7.34 8.29 11.70
CA ARG A 104 -6.01 7.77 11.35
C ARG A 104 -6.07 6.46 10.53
N ILE A 105 -7.17 5.70 10.59
CA ILE A 105 -7.31 4.42 9.87
C ILE A 105 -7.05 4.53 8.36
N PRO A 106 -7.56 5.53 7.63
CA PRO A 106 -7.28 5.64 6.19
C PRO A 106 -5.77 5.68 5.89
N SER A 107 -5.00 6.47 6.65
CA SER A 107 -3.55 6.56 6.47
C SER A 107 -2.85 5.23 6.80
N ILE A 108 -3.33 4.49 7.80
CA ILE A 108 -2.83 3.15 8.14
C ILE A 108 -3.09 2.17 6.98
N LEU A 109 -4.30 2.18 6.39
CA LEU A 109 -4.64 1.32 5.26
C LEU A 109 -3.75 1.61 4.04
N TRP A 110 -3.52 2.88 3.72
CA TRP A 110 -2.57 3.28 2.67
C TRP A 110 -1.14 2.84 2.95
N THR A 111 -0.75 2.80 4.22
CA THR A 111 0.56 2.29 4.64
C THR A 111 0.69 0.79 4.42
N LEU A 112 -0.34 0.02 4.76
CA LEU A 112 -0.36 -1.42 4.50
C LEU A 112 -0.29 -1.71 2.99
N LEU A 113 -1.00 -0.91 2.19
CA LEU A 113 -0.88 -0.99 0.73
C LEU A 113 0.55 -0.65 0.26
N LEU A 114 1.16 0.41 0.79
CA LEU A 114 2.55 0.78 0.48
C LEU A 114 3.53 -0.37 0.80
N ILE A 115 3.37 -1.06 1.92
CA ILE A 115 4.18 -2.22 2.29
C ILE A 115 4.00 -3.36 1.27
N ALA A 116 2.76 -3.69 0.91
CA ALA A 116 2.46 -4.72 -0.08
C ALA A 116 3.02 -4.37 -1.47
N LEU A 117 2.92 -3.11 -1.89
CA LEU A 117 3.50 -2.62 -3.15
C LEU A 117 5.02 -2.65 -3.13
N THR A 118 5.65 -2.38 -1.98
CA THR A 118 7.11 -2.49 -1.82
C THR A 118 7.55 -3.94 -1.94
N ALA A 119 6.80 -4.86 -1.35
CA ALA A 119 7.02 -6.30 -1.50
C ALA A 119 6.97 -6.72 -2.99
N ARG A 120 5.98 -6.18 -3.72
CA ARG A 120 5.86 -6.41 -5.17
C ARG A 120 6.99 -5.80 -5.98
N LEU A 121 7.45 -4.60 -5.63
CA LEU A 121 8.61 -3.98 -6.28
C LEU A 121 9.87 -4.82 -6.05
N ALA A 122 10.11 -5.28 -4.82
CA ALA A 122 11.22 -6.17 -4.51
C ALA A 122 11.19 -7.43 -5.39
N HIS A 123 10.00 -8.06 -5.54
CA HIS A 123 9.83 -9.20 -6.44
C HIS A 123 10.21 -8.88 -7.89
N VAL A 124 9.73 -7.75 -8.43
CA VAL A 124 10.01 -7.33 -9.82
C VAL A 124 11.51 -7.08 -10.03
N LEU A 125 12.21 -6.58 -9.00
CA LEU A 125 13.65 -6.34 -9.05
C LEU A 125 14.50 -7.59 -8.75
N GLY A 126 13.88 -8.77 -8.58
CA GLY A 126 14.60 -10.01 -8.21
C GLY A 126 15.15 -10.02 -6.79
N GLN A 127 14.61 -9.16 -5.91
CA GLN A 127 15.00 -9.01 -4.51
C GLN A 127 14.08 -9.80 -3.57
N GLN A 128 14.52 -9.99 -2.32
CA GLN A 128 13.72 -10.68 -1.31
C GLN A 128 12.51 -9.84 -0.87
N VAL A 129 11.31 -10.34 -1.24
CA VAL A 129 10.00 -9.73 -0.94
C VAL A 129 9.81 -9.41 0.53
N GLY A 130 10.13 -10.38 1.40
CA GLY A 130 9.98 -10.25 2.86
C GLY A 130 10.86 -9.16 3.45
N LEU A 131 12.10 -9.02 2.96
CA LEU A 131 13.02 -8.00 3.46
C LEU A 131 12.57 -6.58 3.07
N GLY A 132 12.15 -6.38 1.81
CA GLY A 132 11.65 -5.08 1.35
C GLY A 132 10.38 -4.64 2.10
N ALA A 133 9.44 -5.56 2.31
CA ALA A 133 8.24 -5.31 3.09
C ALA A 133 8.55 -5.01 4.57
N LEU A 134 9.45 -5.78 5.17
CA LEU A 134 9.84 -5.64 6.58
C LEU A 134 10.51 -4.27 6.81
N LEU A 135 11.48 -3.89 5.98
CA LEU A 135 12.21 -2.63 6.12
C LEU A 135 11.26 -1.42 6.14
N ILE A 136 10.23 -1.41 5.29
CA ILE A 136 9.23 -0.34 5.31
C ILE A 136 8.26 -0.50 6.48
N GLY A 137 7.77 -1.71 6.72
CA GLY A 137 6.72 -1.98 7.71
C GLY A 137 7.10 -1.72 9.16
N VAL A 138 8.36 -1.96 9.52
CA VAL A 138 8.87 -1.72 10.88
C VAL A 138 9.77 -0.49 11.01
N SER A 139 9.95 0.28 9.93
CA SER A 139 10.77 1.49 9.98
C SER A 139 10.23 2.48 11.02
N PRO A 140 11.09 3.05 11.89
CA PRO A 140 10.69 4.09 12.83
C PRO A 140 10.00 5.27 12.13
N PHE A 141 10.41 5.60 10.90
CA PHE A 141 9.80 6.66 10.11
C PHE A 141 8.35 6.34 9.75
N THR A 142 8.08 5.10 9.31
CA THR A 142 6.73 4.63 9.02
C THR A 142 5.88 4.66 10.28
N LEU A 143 6.36 4.11 11.39
CA LEU A 143 5.59 4.09 12.63
C LEU A 143 5.32 5.49 13.20
N LEU A 144 6.23 6.45 12.97
CA LEU A 144 6.07 7.83 13.44
C LEU A 144 5.08 8.62 12.57
N PHE A 145 5.26 8.61 11.25
CA PHE A 145 4.56 9.54 10.36
C PHE A 145 3.37 8.92 9.64
N ALA A 146 3.33 7.60 9.46
CA ALA A 146 2.31 6.96 8.65
C ALA A 146 0.90 7.03 9.25
N PRO A 147 0.70 6.99 10.59
CA PRO A 147 -0.62 7.19 11.17
C PRO A 147 -1.12 8.63 11.16
N MET A 148 -0.36 9.60 10.62
CA MET A 148 -0.84 10.98 10.60
C MET A 148 -2.04 11.14 9.66
N ILE A 149 -2.99 12.01 10.01
CA ILE A 149 -4.18 12.34 9.21
C ILE A 149 -3.76 13.28 8.07
N ARG A 150 -2.89 12.78 7.19
CA ARG A 150 -2.22 13.52 6.13
C ARG A 150 -2.03 12.64 4.89
N PRO A 151 -1.91 13.23 3.68
CA PRO A 151 -1.85 12.49 2.43
C PRO A 151 -0.55 11.70 2.19
N TYR A 152 0.44 11.77 3.09
CA TYR A 152 1.80 11.27 2.83
C TYR A 152 1.85 9.80 2.41
N THR A 153 1.13 8.91 3.12
CA THR A 153 1.14 7.47 2.85
C THR A 153 0.36 7.13 1.59
N MET A 154 -0.73 7.86 1.32
CA MET A 154 -1.48 7.74 0.07
C MET A 154 -0.61 8.15 -1.12
N THR A 155 0.05 9.31 -1.07
CA THR A 155 0.94 9.77 -2.14
C THR A 155 2.09 8.80 -2.37
N ALA A 156 2.72 8.29 -1.32
CA ALA A 156 3.78 7.29 -1.45
C ALA A 156 3.28 5.98 -2.10
N ALA A 157 2.11 5.49 -1.69
CA ALA A 157 1.51 4.30 -2.27
C ALA A 157 1.14 4.48 -3.74
N LEU A 158 0.52 5.61 -4.10
CA LEU A 158 0.15 5.94 -5.48
C LEU A 158 1.39 6.11 -6.37
N ALA A 159 2.43 6.79 -5.89
CA ALA A 159 3.69 6.94 -6.61
C ALA A 159 4.38 5.59 -6.87
N LEU A 160 4.35 4.69 -5.89
CA LEU A 160 4.89 3.33 -6.05
C LEU A 160 4.04 2.48 -7.00
N ALA A 161 2.71 2.59 -6.91
CA ALA A 161 1.80 1.94 -7.85
C ALA A 161 2.00 2.44 -9.28
N ALA A 162 2.17 3.75 -9.48
CA ALA A 162 2.52 4.35 -10.77
C ALA A 162 3.85 3.80 -11.29
N THR A 163 4.86 3.70 -10.43
CA THR A 163 6.17 3.12 -10.77
C THR A 163 6.03 1.67 -11.26
N LEU A 164 5.27 0.83 -10.56
CA LEU A 164 5.01 -0.55 -10.96
C LEU A 164 4.22 -0.63 -12.28
N ALA A 165 3.25 0.26 -12.48
CA ALA A 165 2.50 0.35 -13.73
C ALA A 165 3.43 0.72 -14.90
N PHE A 166 4.33 1.69 -14.70
CA PHE A 166 5.33 2.11 -15.68
C PHE A 166 6.30 0.97 -16.03
N LEU A 167 6.83 0.25 -15.04
CA LEU A 167 7.70 -0.92 -15.28
C LEU A 167 6.95 -1.99 -16.10
N SER A 168 5.69 -2.28 -15.74
CA SER A 168 4.89 -3.26 -16.48
C SER A 168 4.58 -2.84 -17.92
N TRP A 169 4.41 -1.54 -18.17
CA TRP A 169 4.24 -1.00 -19.52
C TRP A 169 5.54 -1.12 -20.32
N ARG A 170 6.68 -0.80 -19.71
CA ARG A 170 8.00 -0.93 -20.35
C ARG A 170 8.33 -2.35 -20.79
N GLU A 171 7.95 -3.35 -20.00
CA GLU A 171 8.23 -4.76 -20.31
C GLU A 171 7.24 -5.35 -21.31
N GLY A 172 5.96 -4.95 -21.23
CA GLY A 172 4.88 -5.63 -21.96
C GLY A 172 4.14 -4.80 -23.02
N GLY A 173 4.41 -3.49 -23.13
CA GLY A 173 3.78 -2.58 -24.09
C GLY A 173 2.26 -2.41 -23.94
N ARG A 174 1.64 -2.87 -22.84
CA ARG A 174 0.18 -2.92 -22.70
C ARG A 174 -0.42 -1.54 -22.44
N HIS A 175 -1.35 -1.10 -23.28
CA HIS A 175 -2.05 0.19 -23.11
C HIS A 175 -2.73 0.35 -21.74
N ARG A 176 -3.24 -0.74 -21.15
CA ARG A 176 -3.82 -0.71 -19.80
C ARG A 176 -2.82 -0.26 -18.72
N SER A 177 -1.57 -0.70 -18.82
CA SER A 177 -0.51 -0.32 -17.89
C SER A 177 -0.12 1.15 -18.05
N LEU A 178 -0.13 1.66 -19.28
CA LEU A 178 0.11 3.07 -19.56
C LEU A 178 -1.01 3.96 -19.01
N MET A 179 -2.28 3.57 -19.22
CA MET A 179 -3.43 4.29 -18.65
C MET A 179 -3.38 4.29 -17.12
N ALA A 180 -3.06 3.15 -16.51
CA ALA A 180 -2.89 3.06 -15.06
C ALA A 180 -1.78 3.99 -14.56
N TYR A 181 -0.62 4.03 -15.24
CA TYR A 181 0.46 4.97 -14.91
C TYR A 181 0.00 6.43 -14.99
N ILE A 182 -0.63 6.84 -16.09
CA ILE A 182 -1.09 8.23 -16.30
C ILE A 182 -2.08 8.65 -15.21
N VAL A 183 -3.06 7.79 -14.90
CA VAL A 183 -4.06 8.09 -13.86
C VAL A 183 -3.38 8.19 -12.50
N LEU A 184 -2.58 7.18 -12.11
CA LEU A 184 -1.95 7.15 -10.79
C LEU A 184 -0.94 8.28 -10.58
N ALA A 185 -0.25 8.73 -11.64
CA ALA A 185 0.68 9.84 -11.58
C ALA A 185 0.00 11.21 -11.55
N GLY A 186 -1.28 11.30 -11.94
CA GLY A 186 -2.07 12.53 -11.91
C GLY A 186 -2.90 12.73 -10.64
N LEU A 187 -2.95 11.72 -9.76
CA LEU A 187 -3.67 11.74 -8.48
C LEU A 187 -2.74 12.16 -7.33
#